data_AF-A0A953ZYS5-F1
#
_entry.id   AF-A0A953ZYS5-F1
#
_cell.length_a   1.000
_cell.length_b   1.000
_cell.length_c   1.000
_cell.angle_alpha   90.00
_cell.angle_beta   90.00
_cell.angle_gamma   90.00
#
_symmetry.space_group_name_H-M   'P 1'
#
loop_
_entity.id
_entity.type
_entity.pdbx_description
1 polymer ?
#
loop_
_entity_poly.entity_id
_entity_poly.type
_entity_poly.pdbx_seq_one_letter_code
_entity_poly.pdbx_strand_id
1 'polypeptide(L)'
;MLLEARMPFALVADKLKIDVPVVLGVSVLVEIVVHYYRPMLPPIPVQIPAFLGTAIALILSFKLSQSYDRWWEARKVWGAIVNDSRTLTRQVLTFPARSSEITERIGRRQIAFCYCLGQSLRGQDWTIGAADHLEPSEREAVARQSNRSLALLQRHAEDVRNLAGAQLVSDYQRIAL
;
A
#
# COMPACT_ATOMS: atom_id res chain seq x y z
N MET A 1 11.11 2.99 11.99
CA MET A 1 10.01 2.98 12.98
C MET A 1 8.98 1.95 12.53
N LEU A 2 9.24 0.68 12.82
CA LEU A 2 8.19 -0.35 12.83
C LEU A 2 7.30 0.01 14.02
N LEU A 3 5.99 0.12 13.80
CA LEU A 3 5.05 0.36 14.88
C LEU A 3 5.21 -0.81 15.88
N GLU A 4 5.66 -0.52 17.10
CA GLU A 4 5.51 -1.39 18.28
C GLU A 4 4.03 -1.50 18.70
N ALA A 5 3.13 -1.54 17.71
CA ALA A 5 1.72 -1.70 17.96
C ALA A 5 1.48 -3.16 18.31
N ARG A 6 1.36 -3.44 19.61
CA ARG A 6 0.79 -4.70 20.09
C ARG A 6 -0.56 -4.88 19.40
N MET A 7 -0.73 -5.97 18.66
CA MET A 7 -1.99 -6.24 18.00
C MET A 7 -3.10 -6.25 19.06
N PRO A 8 -4.14 -5.41 18.94
CA PRO A 8 -5.19 -5.35 19.93
C PRO A 8 -5.89 -6.71 19.96
N PHE A 9 -5.95 -7.31 21.14
CA PHE A 9 -6.60 -8.61 21.35
C PHE A 9 -8.03 -8.64 20.81
N ALA A 10 -8.73 -7.50 20.87
CA ALA A 10 -10.06 -7.30 20.31
C ALA A 10 -10.16 -7.62 18.80
N LEU A 11 -9.13 -7.31 18.00
CA LEU A 11 -9.13 -7.59 16.56
C LEU A 11 -8.98 -9.09 16.28
N VAL A 12 -8.17 -9.78 17.07
CA VAL A 12 -8.01 -11.23 16.99
C VAL A 12 -9.31 -11.92 17.41
N ALA A 13 -9.92 -11.45 18.50
CA ALA A 13 -11.21 -11.95 18.96
C ALA A 13 -12.32 -11.75 17.92
N ASP A 14 -12.38 -10.58 17.26
CA ASP A 14 -13.38 -10.29 16.23
C ASP A 14 -13.24 -11.19 14.99
N LYS A 15 -12.01 -11.55 14.61
CA LYS A 15 -11.75 -12.51 13.53
C LYS A 15 -12.16 -13.93 13.91
N LEU A 16 -11.89 -14.35 15.16
CA LEU A 16 -12.11 -15.73 15.63
C LEU A 16 -13.52 -16.01 16.15
N LYS A 17 -14.39 -15.00 16.26
CA LYS A 17 -15.72 -15.10 16.89
C LYS A 17 -16.64 -16.14 16.24
N ILE A 18 -16.45 -16.44 14.96
CA ILE A 18 -17.22 -17.47 14.23
C ILE A 18 -16.46 -18.80 14.23
N ASP A 19 -15.15 -18.77 13.98
CA ASP A 19 -14.35 -19.98 13.84
C ASP A 19 -14.32 -20.82 15.13
N VAL A 20 -14.15 -20.17 16.28
CA VAL A 20 -14.06 -20.86 17.58
C VAL A 20 -15.35 -21.63 17.93
N PRO A 21 -16.55 -21.02 17.95
CA PRO A 21 -17.78 -21.75 18.26
C PRO A 21 -18.11 -22.81 17.21
N VAL A 22 -17.78 -22.59 15.93
CA VAL A 22 -17.95 -23.61 14.88
C VAL A 22 -17.08 -24.83 15.15
N VAL A 23 -15.78 -24.62 15.42
CA VAL A 23 -14.85 -25.72 15.72
C VAL A 23 -15.26 -26.46 16.99
N LEU A 24 -15.67 -25.73 18.04
CA LEU A 24 -16.18 -26.34 19.27
C LEU A 24 -17.46 -27.15 19.03
N GLY A 25 -18.41 -26.60 18.28
CA GLY A 25 -19.67 -27.28 17.95
C GLY A 25 -19.45 -28.57 17.15
N VAL A 26 -18.57 -28.52 16.13
CA VAL A 26 -18.19 -29.70 15.36
C VAL A 26 -17.47 -30.73 16.25
N SER A 27 -16.56 -30.29 17.11
CA SER A 27 -15.82 -31.18 18.01
C SER A 27 -16.74 -31.91 18.99
N VAL A 28 -17.68 -31.18 19.61
CA VAL A 28 -18.69 -31.75 20.51
C VAL A 28 -19.60 -32.72 19.77
N LEU A 29 -20.06 -32.36 18.57
CA LEU A 29 -20.88 -33.24 17.74
C LEU A 29 -20.16 -34.55 17.41
N VAL A 30 -18.89 -34.48 16.99
CA VAL A 30 -18.07 -35.66 16.70
C VAL A 30 -17.92 -36.52 17.95
N GLU A 31 -17.64 -35.92 19.11
CA GLU A 31 -17.51 -36.65 20.38
C GLU A 31 -18.81 -37.37 20.75
N ILE A 32 -19.97 -36.72 20.59
CA ILE A 32 -21.28 -37.33 20.83
C ILE A 32 -21.48 -38.54 19.90
N VAL A 33 -21.20 -38.39 18.61
CA VAL A 33 -21.32 -39.49 17.64
C VAL A 33 -20.41 -40.66 18.01
N VAL A 34 -19.15 -40.37 18.35
CA VAL A 34 -18.18 -41.40 18.75
C VAL A 34 -18.61 -42.08 20.05
N HIS A 35 -19.17 -41.35 21.02
CA HIS A 35 -19.64 -41.90 22.28
C HIS A 35 -20.77 -42.93 22.08
N TYR A 36 -21.79 -42.61 21.26
CA TYR A 36 -22.94 -43.48 21.04
C TYR A 36 -22.66 -44.64 20.06
N TYR A 37 -21.85 -44.42 19.03
CA TYR A 37 -21.62 -45.40 17.96
C TYR A 37 -20.25 -46.10 18.03
N ARG A 38 -19.52 -45.95 19.15
CA ARG A 38 -18.19 -46.53 19.36
C ARG A 38 -18.03 -47.99 18.90
N PRO A 39 -18.97 -48.92 19.16
CA PRO A 39 -18.82 -50.32 18.76
C PRO A 39 -18.95 -50.55 17.25
N MET A 40 -19.56 -49.63 16.51
CA MET A 40 -19.81 -49.73 15.07
C MET A 40 -18.79 -48.95 14.23
N LEU A 41 -17.96 -48.09 14.86
CA LEU A 41 -17.00 -47.25 14.18
C LEU A 41 -15.62 -47.92 14.10
N PRO A 42 -14.93 -47.86 12.94
CA PRO A 42 -13.55 -48.30 12.85
C PRO A 42 -12.62 -47.34 13.62
N PRO A 43 -11.49 -47.83 14.16
CA PRO A 43 -10.51 -46.95 14.78
C PRO A 43 -9.93 -45.99 13.75
N ILE A 44 -10.03 -44.69 14.01
CA ILE A 44 -9.46 -43.66 13.14
C ILE A 44 -8.00 -43.41 13.56
N PRO A 45 -7.02 -43.63 12.66
CA PRO A 45 -5.62 -43.40 12.98
C PRO A 45 -5.31 -41.91 13.14
N VAL A 46 -4.66 -41.53 14.25
CA VAL A 46 -4.23 -40.14 14.55
C VAL A 46 -3.21 -39.63 13.53
N GLN A 47 -2.55 -40.52 12.78
CA GLN A 47 -1.59 -40.17 11.73
C GLN A 47 -2.23 -39.35 10.60
N ILE A 48 -3.52 -39.58 10.30
CA ILE A 48 -4.23 -38.88 9.23
C ILE A 48 -4.31 -37.36 9.51
N PRO A 49 -4.89 -36.90 10.65
CA PRO A 49 -4.91 -35.48 10.97
C PRO A 49 -3.51 -34.91 11.22
N ALA A 50 -2.57 -35.70 11.75
CA ALA A 50 -1.19 -35.23 11.94
C ALA A 50 -0.49 -34.91 10.61
N PHE A 51 -0.62 -35.80 9.62
CA PHE A 51 -0.08 -35.57 8.28
C PHE A 51 -0.74 -34.35 7.61
N LEU A 52 -2.07 -34.27 7.69
CA LEU A 52 -2.81 -33.15 7.11
C LEU A 52 -2.41 -31.81 7.76
N GLY A 53 -2.31 -31.77 9.09
CA GLY A 53 -1.86 -30.59 9.82
C GLY A 53 -0.45 -30.16 9.44
N THR A 54 0.46 -31.12 9.27
CA THR A 54 1.84 -30.86 8.82
C THR A 54 1.86 -30.28 7.40
N ALA A 55 1.10 -30.87 6.48
CA ALA A 55 1.01 -30.39 5.10
C ALA A 55 0.43 -28.97 5.02
N ILE A 56 -0.64 -28.70 5.79
CA ILE A 56 -1.25 -27.36 5.88
C ILE A 56 -0.25 -26.34 6.45
N ALA A 57 0.47 -26.68 7.52
CA ALA A 57 1.44 -25.80 8.14
C ALA A 57 2.57 -25.42 7.17
N LEU A 58 3.07 -26.39 6.40
CA LEU A 58 4.10 -26.16 5.39
C LEU A 58 3.61 -25.22 4.28
N ILE A 59 2.43 -25.49 3.72
CA ILE A 59 1.84 -24.63 2.68
C ILE A 59 1.60 -23.21 3.22
N LEU A 60 1.11 -23.10 4.45
CA LEU A 60 0.87 -21.82 5.11
C LEU A 60 2.17 -21.02 5.29
N SER A 61 3.27 -21.67 5.65
CA SER A 61 4.59 -21.05 5.77
C SER A 61 5.04 -20.39 4.46
N PHE A 62 4.92 -21.10 3.34
CA PHE A 62 5.25 -20.54 2.03
C PHE A 62 4.35 -19.36 1.65
N LYS A 63 3.03 -19.48 1.88
CA LYS A 63 2.07 -18.39 1.61
C LYS A 63 2.34 -17.15 2.46
N LEU A 64 2.72 -17.36 3.73
CA LEU A 64 3.06 -16.29 4.65
C LEU A 64 4.30 -15.54 4.19
N SER A 65 5.35 -16.26 3.78
CA SER A 65 6.58 -15.66 3.23
C SER A 65 6.27 -14.78 2.02
N GLN A 66 5.54 -15.29 1.03
CA GLN A 66 5.19 -14.53 -0.17
C GLN A 66 4.34 -13.28 0.13
N SER A 67 3.38 -13.42 1.04
CA SER A 67 2.53 -12.30 1.46
C SER A 67 3.34 -11.22 2.18
N TYR A 68 4.30 -11.64 3.01
CA TYR A 68 5.23 -10.75 3.70
C TYR A 68 6.12 -9.99 2.70
N ASP A 69 6.70 -10.69 1.73
CA ASP A 69 7.56 -10.08 0.71
C ASP A 69 6.81 -9.01 -0.10
N ARG A 70 5.56 -9.30 -0.51
CA ARG A 70 4.71 -8.33 -1.22
C ARG A 70 4.37 -7.11 -0.36
N TRP A 71 4.09 -7.31 0.93
CA TRP A 71 3.87 -6.21 1.87
C TRP A 71 5.14 -5.35 2.02
N TRP A 72 6.30 -6.00 2.15
CA TRP A 72 7.58 -5.34 2.28
C TRP A 72 7.97 -4.56 1.01
N GLU A 73 7.70 -5.12 -0.17
CA GLU A 73 7.88 -4.45 -1.45
C GLU A 73 7.06 -3.16 -1.54
N ALA A 74 5.76 -3.22 -1.24
CA ALA A 74 4.91 -2.04 -1.19
C ALA A 74 5.44 -0.99 -0.22
N ARG A 75 5.93 -1.40 0.96
CA ARG A 75 6.54 -0.49 1.94
C ARG A 75 7.81 0.17 1.40
N LYS A 76 8.66 -0.57 0.69
CA LYS A 76 9.89 -0.03 0.04
C LYS A 76 9.54 1.00 -1.02
N VAL A 77 8.56 0.73 -1.88
CA VAL A 77 8.11 1.67 -2.92
C VAL A 77 7.62 2.99 -2.31
N TRP A 78 6.78 2.94 -1.26
CA TRP A 78 6.39 4.16 -0.55
C TRP A 78 7.57 4.89 0.10
N GLY A 79 8.58 4.15 0.57
CA GLY A 79 9.83 4.72 1.07
C GLY A 79 10.63 5.46 -0.01
N ALA A 80 10.72 4.87 -1.20
CA ALA A 80 11.35 5.49 -2.36
C ALA A 80 10.63 6.78 -2.75
N ILE A 81 9.29 6.76 -2.88
CA ILE A 81 8.48 7.96 -3.17
C ILE A 81 8.78 9.10 -2.20
N VAL A 82 8.89 8.82 -0.90
CA VAL A 82 9.22 9.84 0.11
C VAL A 82 10.62 10.42 -0.11
N ASN A 83 11.60 9.59 -0.42
CA ASN A 83 12.98 10.03 -0.68
C ASN A 83 13.09 10.83 -1.99
N ASP A 84 12.40 10.39 -3.04
CA ASP A 84 12.37 11.06 -4.33
C ASP A 84 11.67 12.41 -4.21
N SER A 85 10.56 12.48 -3.44
CA SER A 85 9.87 13.74 -3.14
C SER A 85 10.80 14.76 -2.47
N ARG A 86 11.62 14.32 -1.50
CA ARG A 86 12.60 15.20 -0.83
C ARG A 86 13.70 15.64 -1.77
N THR A 87 14.17 14.73 -2.61
CA THR A 87 15.21 14.99 -3.59
C THR A 87 14.74 16.03 -4.61
N LEU A 88 13.54 15.84 -5.16
CA LEU A 88 12.88 16.78 -6.07
C LEU A 88 12.76 18.17 -5.44
N THR A 89 12.16 18.27 -4.26
CA THR A 89 11.99 19.56 -3.57
C THR A 89 13.33 20.24 -3.31
N ARG A 90 14.35 19.50 -2.86
CA ARG A 90 15.70 20.05 -2.64
C ARG A 90 16.33 20.57 -3.93
N GLN A 91 16.22 19.83 -5.03
CA GLN A 91 16.80 20.21 -6.31
C GLN A 91 16.09 21.44 -6.90
N VAL A 92 14.76 21.47 -6.86
CA VAL A 92 13.97 22.63 -7.32
C VAL A 92 14.21 23.86 -6.46
N LEU A 93 14.54 23.70 -5.17
CA LEU A 93 14.98 24.81 -4.30
C LEU A 93 16.39 25.32 -4.63
N THR A 94 17.30 24.45 -5.10
CA THR A 94 18.74 24.76 -5.18
C THR A 94 19.20 25.12 -6.59
N PHE A 95 18.61 24.52 -7.63
CA PHE A 95 19.09 24.71 -9.01
C PHE A 95 18.67 26.03 -9.66
N PRO A 96 17.40 26.47 -9.60
CA PRO A 96 16.98 27.72 -10.24
C PRO A 96 17.52 28.94 -9.49
N ALA A 97 18.05 29.92 -10.21
CA ALA A 97 18.67 31.11 -9.63
C ALA A 97 17.69 32.03 -8.84
N ARG A 98 16.37 31.91 -9.07
CA ARG A 98 15.27 32.55 -8.31
C ARG A 98 13.92 32.11 -8.90
N SER A 99 13.19 31.20 -8.25
CA SER A 99 11.79 30.93 -8.60
C SER A 99 11.00 30.34 -7.42
N SER A 100 10.66 31.16 -6.41
CA SER A 100 9.89 30.69 -5.24
C SER A 100 8.52 30.10 -5.62
N GLU A 101 7.87 30.66 -6.65
CA GLU A 101 6.53 30.25 -7.09
C GLU A 101 6.53 28.85 -7.74
N ILE A 102 7.50 28.56 -8.62
CA ILE A 102 7.61 27.24 -9.26
C ILE A 102 7.94 26.16 -8.23
N THR A 103 8.80 26.48 -7.26
CA THR A 103 9.11 25.56 -6.17
C THR A 103 7.88 25.25 -5.33
N GLU A 104 7.10 26.27 -4.96
CA GLU A 104 5.86 26.06 -4.22
C GLU A 104 4.85 25.24 -5.03
N ARG A 105 4.68 25.54 -6.32
CA ARG A 105 3.78 24.80 -7.22
C ARG A 105 4.19 23.33 -7.33
N ILE A 106 5.47 23.04 -7.59
CA ILE A 106 5.99 21.66 -7.64
C ILE A 106 5.83 20.98 -6.28
N GLY A 107 6.14 21.66 -5.17
CA GLY A 107 5.97 21.11 -3.83
C GLY A 107 4.51 20.72 -3.53
N ARG A 108 3.56 21.63 -3.79
CA ARG A 108 2.13 21.37 -3.61
C ARG A 108 1.63 20.26 -4.53
N ARG A 109 2.03 20.26 -5.80
CA ARG A 109 1.67 19.17 -6.74
C ARG A 109 2.23 17.82 -6.30
N GLN A 110 3.43 17.77 -5.72
CA GLN A 110 3.98 16.51 -5.19
C GLN A 110 3.17 15.98 -4.01
N ILE A 111 2.61 16.87 -3.17
CA ILE A 111 1.66 16.49 -2.11
C ILE A 111 0.37 15.95 -2.75
N ALA A 112 -0.17 16.63 -3.76
CA ALA A 112 -1.35 16.19 -4.50
C ALA A 112 -1.15 14.82 -5.15
N PHE A 113 0.04 14.57 -5.73
CA PHE A 113 0.41 13.28 -6.29
C PHE A 113 0.38 12.17 -5.23
N CYS A 114 0.95 12.40 -4.04
CA CYS A 114 0.94 11.43 -2.95
C CYS A 114 -0.49 11.07 -2.51
N TYR A 115 -1.37 12.06 -2.36
CA TYR A 115 -2.79 11.81 -2.05
C TYR A 115 -3.50 11.08 -3.19
N CYS A 116 -3.37 11.57 -4.41
CA CYS A 116 -4.00 10.98 -5.60
C CYS A 116 -3.62 9.50 -5.75
N LEU A 117 -2.32 9.16 -5.63
CA LEU A 117 -1.85 7.79 -5.71
C LEU A 117 -2.41 6.93 -4.56
N GLY A 118 -2.36 7.45 -3.33
CA GLY A 118 -2.89 6.74 -2.17
C GLY A 118 -4.38 6.43 -2.29
N GLN A 119 -5.18 7.39 -2.73
CA GLN A 119 -6.62 7.23 -2.89
C GLN A 119 -6.99 6.34 -4.06
N SER A 120 -6.26 6.43 -5.18
CA SER A 120 -6.43 5.53 -6.31
C SER A 120 -6.19 4.07 -5.92
N LEU A 121 -5.15 3.78 -5.13
CA LEU A 121 -4.86 2.43 -4.63
C LEU A 121 -5.92 1.91 -3.65
N ARG A 122 -6.71 2.80 -3.03
CA ARG A 122 -7.84 2.45 -2.14
C ARG A 122 -9.19 2.41 -2.85
N GLY A 123 -9.24 2.72 -4.15
CA GLY A 123 -10.51 2.88 -4.88
C GLY A 123 -11.35 4.06 -4.38
N GLN A 124 -10.73 5.06 -3.77
CA GLN A 124 -11.39 6.27 -3.27
C GLN A 124 -11.28 7.42 -4.28
N ASP A 125 -12.08 8.47 -4.07
CA ASP A 125 -11.95 9.68 -4.88
C ASP A 125 -10.55 10.30 -4.68
N TRP A 126 -9.88 10.55 -5.81
CA TRP A 126 -8.54 11.10 -5.89
C TRP A 126 -8.47 12.55 -5.38
N THR A 127 -9.60 13.27 -5.37
CA THR A 127 -9.66 14.66 -4.93
C THR A 127 -9.46 14.81 -3.43
N ILE A 128 -9.72 13.76 -2.63
CA ILE A 128 -9.61 13.76 -1.18
C ILE A 128 -8.15 14.03 -0.78
N GLY A 129 -7.89 15.22 -0.23
CA GLY A 129 -6.56 15.69 0.16
C GLY A 129 -5.71 16.24 -1.00
N ALA A 130 -5.95 15.83 -2.25
CA ALA A 130 -5.19 16.33 -3.40
C ALA A 130 -5.72 17.68 -3.92
N ALA A 131 -7.02 17.91 -3.84
CA ALA A 131 -7.68 19.06 -4.48
C ALA A 131 -7.10 20.41 -4.00
N ASP A 132 -6.91 20.58 -2.69
CA ASP A 132 -6.48 21.85 -2.08
C ASP A 132 -5.05 22.26 -2.46
N HIS A 133 -4.28 21.33 -3.01
CA HIS A 133 -2.91 21.56 -3.44
C HIS A 133 -2.76 21.83 -4.95
N LEU A 134 -3.86 21.80 -5.70
CA LEU A 134 -3.87 22.02 -7.14
C LEU A 134 -4.65 23.29 -7.50
N GLU A 135 -4.13 24.03 -8.48
CA GLU A 135 -4.87 25.11 -9.11
C GLU A 135 -6.13 24.57 -9.81
N PRO A 136 -7.23 25.34 -9.89
CA PRO A 136 -8.47 24.88 -10.51
C PRO A 136 -8.30 24.38 -11.95
N SER A 137 -7.52 25.10 -12.76
CA SER A 137 -7.19 24.75 -14.14
C SER A 137 -6.45 23.42 -14.25
N GLU A 138 -5.46 23.20 -13.37
CA GLU A 138 -4.70 21.96 -13.31
C GLU A 138 -5.57 20.79 -12.87
N ARG A 139 -6.45 21.01 -11.88
CA ARG A 139 -7.39 20.01 -11.38
C ARG A 139 -8.32 19.51 -12.48
N GLU A 140 -8.88 20.41 -13.27
CA GLU A 140 -9.74 20.06 -14.41
C GLU A 140 -8.98 19.26 -15.48
N ALA A 141 -7.73 19.66 -15.78
CA ALA A 141 -6.91 18.96 -16.75
C ALA A 141 -6.58 17.52 -16.29
N VAL A 142 -6.26 17.34 -15.01
CA VAL A 142 -5.99 16.03 -14.39
C VAL A 142 -7.26 15.18 -14.32
N ALA A 143 -8.42 15.78 -14.02
CA ALA A 143 -9.69 15.06 -13.91
C ALA A 143 -10.09 14.33 -15.20
N ARG A 144 -9.72 14.89 -16.36
CA ARG A 144 -9.97 14.34 -17.70
C ARG A 144 -9.07 13.15 -18.06
N GLN A 145 -8.00 12.91 -17.31
CA GLN A 145 -7.06 11.81 -17.58
C GLN A 145 -7.50 10.52 -16.90
N SER A 146 -7.26 9.39 -17.57
CA SER A 146 -7.50 8.05 -16.99
C SER A 146 -6.53 7.77 -15.84
N ASN A 147 -5.25 8.04 -16.05
CA ASN A 147 -4.20 7.92 -15.02
C ASN A 147 -3.83 9.30 -14.45
N ARG A 148 -4.52 9.67 -13.38
CA ARG A 148 -4.41 10.98 -12.73
C ARG A 148 -3.07 11.19 -12.03
N SER A 149 -2.54 10.15 -11.38
CA SER A 149 -1.21 10.20 -10.76
C SER A 149 -0.12 10.43 -11.80
N LEU A 150 -0.18 9.73 -12.93
CA LEU A 150 0.76 9.97 -14.04
C LEU A 150 0.59 11.37 -14.64
N ALA A 151 -0.64 11.87 -14.76
CA ALA A 151 -0.89 13.21 -15.26
C ALA A 151 -0.20 14.28 -14.40
N LEU A 152 -0.24 14.13 -13.07
CA LEU A 152 0.47 15.04 -12.14
C LEU A 152 1.99 14.97 -12.33
N LEU A 153 2.56 13.77 -12.50
CA LEU A 153 3.99 13.61 -12.80
C LEU A 153 4.36 14.25 -14.14
N GLN A 154 3.50 14.13 -15.15
CA GLN A 154 3.72 14.76 -16.43
C GLN A 154 3.74 16.30 -16.32
N ARG A 155 2.92 16.89 -15.45
CA ARG A 155 2.97 18.33 -15.16
C ARG A 155 4.28 18.75 -14.47
N HIS A 156 4.87 17.91 -13.62
CA HIS A 156 6.23 18.15 -13.14
C HIS A 156 7.24 18.19 -14.28
N ALA A 157 7.20 17.23 -15.19
CA ALA A 157 8.10 17.20 -16.34
C ALA A 157 7.93 18.43 -17.27
N GLU A 158 6.70 18.91 -17.43
CA GLU A 158 6.42 20.15 -18.18
C GLU A 158 7.05 21.38 -17.50
N ASP A 159 6.94 21.50 -16.18
CA ASP A 159 7.56 22.59 -15.44
C ASP A 159 9.09 22.55 -15.53
N VAL A 160 9.71 21.38 -15.41
CA VAL A 160 11.16 21.21 -15.59
C VAL A 160 11.59 21.57 -17.02
N ARG A 161 10.81 21.18 -18.03
CA ARG A 161 11.06 21.55 -19.43
C ARG A 161 10.99 23.07 -19.62
N ASN A 162 10.02 23.74 -18.99
CA ASN A 162 9.88 25.19 -19.09
C ASN A 162 11.05 25.93 -18.41
N LEU A 163 11.51 25.43 -17.25
CA LEU A 163 12.70 25.95 -16.57
C LEU A 163 13.95 25.85 -17.43
N ALA A 164 14.14 24.71 -18.12
CA ALA A 164 15.25 24.51 -19.04
C ALA A 164 15.14 25.43 -20.27
N GLY A 165 13.95 25.58 -20.85
CA GLY A 165 13.71 26.50 -21.97
C GLY A 165 13.99 27.97 -21.62
N ALA A 166 13.76 28.35 -20.36
CA ALA A 166 14.07 29.67 -19.82
C ALA A 166 15.55 29.84 -19.40
N GLN A 167 16.42 28.84 -19.65
CA GLN A 167 17.83 28.81 -19.25
C GLN A 167 18.07 29.01 -17.74
N LEU A 168 17.06 28.70 -16.91
CA LEU A 168 17.16 28.80 -15.44
C LEU A 168 17.82 27.57 -14.82
N VAL A 169 17.97 26.50 -15.60
CA VAL A 169 18.54 25.21 -15.19
C VAL A 169 19.46 24.74 -16.32
N SER A 170 20.66 24.27 -15.97
CA SER A 170 21.61 23.71 -16.95
C SER A 170 21.20 22.32 -17.42
N ASP A 171 21.75 21.84 -18.54
CA ASP A 171 21.46 20.49 -19.04
C ASP A 171 21.84 19.39 -18.02
N TYR A 172 22.93 19.59 -17.27
CA TYR A 172 23.33 18.68 -16.20
C TYR A 172 22.34 18.67 -15.04
N GLN A 173 21.84 19.84 -14.64
CA GLN A 173 20.83 19.96 -13.59
C GLN A 173 19.47 19.41 -14.04
N ARG A 174 19.16 19.51 -15.34
CA ARG A 174 17.95 18.93 -15.94
C ARG A 174 17.96 17.40 -15.91
N ILE A 175 19.10 16.76 -16.14
CA ILE A 175 19.21 15.29 -16.06
C ILE A 175 19.07 14.81 -14.61
N ALA A 176 19.48 15.64 -13.65
CA ALA A 176 19.39 15.31 -12.23
C ALA A 176 17.96 15.45 -11.66
N LEU A 177 17.08 16.23 -12.31
CA LEU A 177 15.68 16.48 -11.94
C LEU A 177 14.72 15.48 -12.60
#